data_AF-A0A357JF79-F1
#
_entry.id   AF-A0A357JF79-F1
#
_cell.length_a   1.000
_cell.length_b   1.000
_cell.length_c   1.000
_cell.angle_alpha   90.00
_cell.angle_beta   90.00
_cell.angle_gamma   90.00
#
_symmetry.space_group_name_H-M   'P 1'
#
loop_
_entity.id
_entity.type
_entity.pdbx_description
1 polymer ?
#
loop_
_entity_poly.entity_id
_entity_poly.type
_entity_poly.pdbx_seq_one_letter_code
_entity_poly.pdbx_strand_id
1 'polypeptide(L)'
;MSQPNPYNSKYISLFIPEGDTLQNILKNYEIYSYGGETDMNCFAKMYSEDKTLLHTKNKTNSYFDINVDVLHTKLISKDCIESKTTTKSNEVLKFTKGSYKYQKQ
;
A
#
# COMPACT_ATOMS: atom_id res chain seq x y z
N MET A 1 23.62 14.40 18.01
CA MET A 1 22.84 14.91 16.85
C MET A 1 21.80 13.86 16.51
N SER A 2 20.52 14.24 16.38
CA SER A 2 19.47 13.34 15.90
C SER A 2 19.65 13.12 14.40
N GLN A 3 19.40 11.91 13.91
CA GLN A 3 19.50 11.54 12.50
C GLN A 3 18.10 11.50 11.87
N PRO A 4 17.93 11.79 10.57
CA PRO A 4 16.64 11.75 9.92
C PRO A 4 16.05 10.34 9.85
N ASN A 5 14.75 10.26 10.11
CA ASN A 5 13.91 9.10 9.82
C ASN A 5 12.78 9.54 8.88
N PRO A 6 13.05 9.62 7.56
CA PRO A 6 12.03 10.03 6.61
C PRO A 6 10.86 9.06 6.62
N TYR A 7 9.65 9.59 6.49
CA TYR A 7 8.42 8.81 6.36
C TYR A 7 7.44 9.55 5.45
N ASN A 8 6.76 8.79 4.59
CA ASN A 8 5.70 9.29 3.72
C ASN A 8 4.67 8.19 3.44
N SER A 9 3.42 8.56 3.30
CA SER A 9 2.31 7.63 3.07
C SER A 9 1.23 8.28 2.20
N LYS A 10 0.58 7.48 1.34
CA LYS A 10 -0.61 7.90 0.59
C LYS A 10 -1.74 6.91 0.81
N TYR A 11 -2.93 7.47 0.96
CA TYR A 11 -4.16 6.71 1.21
C TYR A 11 -5.18 7.00 0.13
N ILE A 12 -5.98 6.00 -0.23
CA ILE A 12 -7.17 6.14 -1.06
C ILE A 12 -8.41 5.78 -0.25
N SER A 13 -9.52 6.46 -0.52
CA SER A 13 -10.84 6.02 -0.07
C SER A 13 -11.79 5.85 -1.26
N LEU A 14 -12.63 4.82 -1.22
CA LEU A 14 -13.67 4.57 -2.23
C LEU A 14 -15.04 4.78 -1.61
N PHE A 15 -15.94 5.37 -2.39
CA PHE A 15 -17.30 5.68 -1.96
C PHE A 15 -18.30 5.24 -3.03
N ILE A 16 -19.51 4.87 -2.59
CA ILE A 16 -20.65 4.66 -3.47
C ILE A 16 -21.81 5.58 -3.05
N PRO A 17 -22.63 6.04 -4.00
CA PRO A 17 -23.83 6.80 -3.69
C PRO A 17 -24.89 5.88 -3.06
N GLU A 18 -25.49 6.33 -1.97
CA GLU A 18 -26.62 5.69 -1.28
C GLU A 18 -27.66 6.78 -0.95
N GLY A 19 -28.62 6.97 -1.86
CA GLY A 19 -29.55 8.11 -1.81
C GLY A 19 -28.79 9.44 -1.87
N ASP A 20 -29.01 10.29 -0.87
CA ASP A 20 -28.34 11.60 -0.72
C ASP A 20 -27.01 11.51 0.06
N THR A 21 -26.51 10.30 0.31
CA THR A 21 -25.29 10.07 1.09
C THR A 21 -24.20 9.36 0.29
N LEU A 22 -22.96 9.48 0.74
CA LEU A 22 -21.82 8.72 0.22
C LEU A 22 -21.39 7.69 1.26
N GLN A 23 -21.64 6.41 0.98
CA GLN A 23 -21.16 5.33 1.82
C GLN A 23 -19.68 5.10 1.50
N ASN A 24 -18.80 5.28 2.50
CA ASN A 24 -17.40 4.92 2.37
C ASN A 24 -17.25 3.39 2.43
N ILE A 25 -16.82 2.81 1.32
CA ILE A 25 -16.71 1.36 1.15
C ILE A 25 -15.27 0.86 1.17
N LEU A 26 -14.28 1.74 1.18
CA LEU A 26 -12.87 1.41 1.43
C LEU A 26 -12.26 2.62 2.11
N LYS A 27 -12.09 2.59 3.42
CA LYS A 27 -11.67 3.77 4.18
C LYS A 27 -10.15 3.79 4.35
N ASN A 28 -9.52 4.87 3.89
CA ASN A 28 -8.10 5.18 4.09
C ASN A 28 -7.18 3.97 3.84
N TYR A 29 -7.37 3.28 2.73
CA TYR A 29 -6.50 2.18 2.35
C TYR A 29 -5.14 2.71 1.91
N GLU A 30 -4.07 2.30 2.58
CA GLU A 30 -2.72 2.74 2.26
C GLU A 30 -2.27 2.13 0.93
N ILE A 31 -2.02 2.98 -0.06
CA ILE A 31 -1.58 2.56 -1.40
C ILE A 31 -0.09 2.80 -1.63
N TYR A 32 0.53 3.61 -0.78
CA TYR A 32 1.95 3.86 -0.83
C TYR A 32 2.44 4.15 0.58
N SER A 33 3.56 3.54 0.94
CA SER A 33 4.32 3.92 2.12
C SER A 33 5.80 3.91 1.79
N TYR A 34 6.54 4.81 2.43
CA TYR A 34 7.98 4.89 2.36
C TYR A 34 8.49 5.30 3.73
N GLY A 35 9.57 4.68 4.17
CA GLY A 35 10.24 5.08 5.39
C GLY A 35 11.63 4.49 5.52
N GLY A 36 12.36 4.93 6.54
CA GLY A 36 13.67 4.37 6.80
C GLY A 36 14.57 5.27 7.62
N GLU A 37 15.81 4.84 7.80
CA GLU A 37 16.80 5.54 8.61
C GLU A 37 18.00 5.89 7.75
N THR A 38 18.57 7.07 7.97
CA THR A 38 19.82 7.47 7.30
C THR A 38 20.68 8.32 8.22
N ASP A 39 21.99 8.17 8.11
CA ASP A 39 22.95 9.05 8.79
C ASP A 39 23.29 10.30 7.95
N MET A 40 22.64 10.50 6.80
CA MET A 40 22.92 11.52 5.78
C MET A 40 24.32 11.42 5.14
N ASN A 41 25.06 10.35 5.40
CA ASN A 41 26.37 10.06 4.83
C ASN A 41 26.29 8.77 4.00
N CYS A 42 26.95 7.70 4.46
CA CYS A 42 27.09 6.44 3.74
C CYS A 42 26.19 5.32 4.30
N PHE A 43 25.30 5.62 5.24
CA PHE A 43 24.34 4.66 5.78
C PHE A 43 22.89 5.07 5.49
N ALA A 44 22.17 4.17 4.85
CA ALA A 44 20.72 4.27 4.70
C ALA A 44 20.08 2.88 4.74
N LYS A 45 18.91 2.78 5.39
CA LYS A 45 18.01 1.63 5.32
C LYS A 45 16.62 2.14 5.03
N MET A 46 16.20 2.06 3.78
CA MET A 46 14.90 2.51 3.32
C MET A 46 14.03 1.34 2.89
N TYR A 47 12.73 1.49 3.07
CA TYR A 47 11.71 0.58 2.58
C TYR A 47 10.58 1.37 1.93
N SER A 48 9.93 0.76 0.94
CA SER A 48 8.66 1.28 0.42
C SER A 48 7.75 0.16 -0.04
N GLU A 49 6.45 0.40 0.10
CA GLU A 49 5.39 -0.38 -0.54
C GLU A 49 4.67 0.50 -1.55
N ASP A 50 4.44 -0.02 -2.75
CA ASP A 50 3.60 0.62 -3.77
C ASP A 50 2.52 -0.37 -4.21
N LYS A 51 1.25 0.04 -4.10
CA LYS A 51 0.09 -0.82 -4.33
C LYS A 51 -0.72 -0.34 -5.53
N THR A 52 -0.90 -1.23 -6.51
CA THR A 52 -1.75 -1.01 -7.67
C THR A 52 -3.08 -1.76 -7.51
N LEU A 53 -4.20 -1.03 -7.50
CA LEU A 53 -5.54 -1.60 -7.40
C LEU A 53 -6.11 -1.89 -8.79
N LEU A 54 -6.51 -3.14 -9.03
CA LEU A 54 -7.06 -3.63 -10.28
C LEU A 54 -8.40 -4.30 -10.01
N HIS A 55 -9.47 -3.87 -10.68
CA HIS A 55 -10.73 -4.60 -10.61
C HIS A 55 -10.62 -5.92 -11.38
N THR A 56 -11.17 -6.98 -10.82
CA THR A 56 -11.21 -8.30 -11.47
C THR A 56 -12.55 -8.53 -12.17
N LYS A 57 -12.67 -9.62 -12.95
CA LYS A 57 -13.97 -10.06 -13.47
C LYS A 57 -14.83 -10.76 -12.40
N ASN A 58 -14.22 -11.21 -11.31
CA ASN A 58 -14.91 -11.90 -10.22
C ASN A 58 -15.69 -10.91 -9.38
N LYS A 59 -16.81 -11.37 -8.81
CA LYS A 59 -17.66 -10.56 -7.95
C LYS A 59 -17.94 -11.26 -6.63
N THR A 60 -17.99 -10.48 -5.56
CA THR A 60 -18.48 -10.88 -4.25
C THR A 60 -19.59 -9.92 -3.84
N ASN A 61 -20.78 -10.45 -3.49
CA ASN A 61 -21.95 -9.63 -3.13
C ASN A 61 -22.30 -8.55 -4.17
N SER A 62 -22.23 -8.90 -5.46
CA SER A 62 -22.49 -8.02 -6.62
C SER A 62 -21.45 -6.93 -6.94
N TYR A 63 -20.38 -6.79 -6.13
CA TYR A 63 -19.28 -5.87 -6.39
C TYR A 63 -18.06 -6.62 -6.96
N PHE A 64 -17.30 -5.98 -7.86
CA PHE A 64 -16.07 -6.55 -8.36
C PHE A 64 -15.04 -6.72 -7.23
N ASP A 65 -14.39 -7.87 -7.17
CA ASP A 65 -13.24 -8.05 -6.29
C ASP A 65 -12.09 -7.16 -6.81
N ILE A 66 -11.31 -6.58 -5.91
CA ILE A 66 -10.14 -5.75 -6.24
C ILE A 66 -8.89 -6.56 -5.95
N ASN A 67 -8.13 -6.86 -7.00
CA ASN A 67 -6.79 -7.40 -6.91
C ASN A 67 -5.81 -6.26 -6.62
N VAL A 68 -4.92 -6.44 -5.67
CA VAL A 68 -3.91 -5.45 -5.29
C VAL A 68 -2.54 -6.05 -5.50
N ASP A 69 -1.83 -5.54 -6.49
CA ASP A 69 -0.43 -5.89 -6.71
C ASP A 69 0.44 -4.99 -5.85
N VAL A 70 1.28 -5.60 -5.00
CA VAL A 70 2.13 -4.88 -4.05
C VAL A 70 3.59 -5.05 -4.45
N LEU A 71 4.27 -3.93 -4.66
CA LEU A 71 5.70 -3.85 -4.91
C LEU A 71 6.42 -3.40 -3.64
N HIS A 72 7.20 -4.31 -3.07
CA HIS A 72 8.05 -4.04 -1.91
C HIS A 72 9.44 -3.70 -2.40
N THR A 73 9.96 -2.54 -2.03
CA THR A 73 11.34 -2.16 -2.30
C THR A 73 12.09 -1.99 -1.00
N LYS A 74 13.29 -2.56 -0.91
CA LYS A 74 14.24 -2.30 0.18
C LYS A 74 15.52 -1.75 -0.44
N LEU A 75 16.01 -0.65 0.12
CA LEU A 75 17.29 -0.05 -0.24
C LEU A 75 18.18 -0.05 1.01
N ILE A 76 19.38 -0.58 0.87
CA ILE A 76 20.40 -0.54 1.90
C ILE A 76 21.63 0.12 1.28
N SER A 77 22.10 1.20 1.87
CA SER A 77 23.40 1.79 1.59
C SER A 77 24.29 1.57 2.80
N LYS A 78 25.47 0.99 2.57
CA LYS A 78 26.52 0.85 3.57
C LYS A 78 27.85 1.19 2.90
N ASP A 79 28.64 2.04 3.55
CA ASP A 79 29.93 2.51 3.01
C ASP A 79 29.77 3.10 1.60
N CYS A 80 28.63 3.77 1.35
CA CYS A 80 28.26 4.38 0.08
C CYS A 80 28.09 3.38 -1.08
N ILE A 81 27.92 2.09 -0.75
CA ILE A 81 27.56 1.04 -1.70
C ILE A 81 26.08 0.71 -1.51
N GLU A 82 25.30 0.95 -2.55
CA GLU A 82 23.86 0.72 -2.56
C GLU A 82 23.49 -0.68 -3.04
N SER A 83 22.52 -1.26 -2.35
CA SER A 83 21.83 -2.49 -2.75
C SER A 83 20.34 -2.25 -2.72
N LYS A 84 19.66 -2.63 -3.81
CA LYS A 84 18.22 -2.50 -3.95
C LYS A 84 17.62 -3.87 -4.23
N THR A 85 16.68 -4.29 -3.40
CA THR A 85 15.91 -5.52 -3.59
C THR A 85 14.46 -5.17 -3.78
N THR A 86 13.81 -5.86 -4.72
CA THR A 86 12.39 -5.68 -5.00
C THR A 86 11.68 -7.03 -4.93
N THR A 87 10.60 -7.12 -4.17
CA THR A 87 9.74 -8.31 -4.12
C THR A 87 8.30 -7.93 -4.44
N LYS A 88 7.54 -8.88 -4.98
CA LYS A 88 6.12 -8.68 -5.30
C LYS A 88 5.28 -9.57 -4.41
N SER A 89 4.13 -9.05 -3.98
CA SER A 89 3.06 -9.84 -3.39
C SER A 89 1.73 -9.41 -3.98
N ASN A 90 0.70 -10.16 -3.66
CA ASN A 90 -0.64 -9.90 -4.15
C ASN A 90 -1.64 -10.02 -3.00
N GLU A 91 -2.66 -9.18 -3.02
CA GLU A 91 -3.76 -9.18 -2.07
C GLU A 91 -5.09 -9.12 -2.84
N VAL A 92 -6.18 -9.64 -2.25
CA VAL A 92 -7.52 -9.49 -2.81
C VAL A 92 -8.43 -8.84 -1.78
N LEU A 93 -9.05 -7.72 -2.17
CA LEU A 93 -10.11 -7.08 -1.41
C LEU A 93 -11.46 -7.56 -1.93
N LYS A 94 -12.28 -8.09 -1.01
CA LYS A 94 -13.65 -8.53 -1.31
C LYS A 94 -14.66 -7.68 -0.57
N PHE A 95 -15.77 -7.38 -1.24
CA PHE A 95 -16.84 -6.59 -0.64
C PHE A 95 -17.66 -7.44 0.32
N THR A 96 -17.60 -7.15 1.62
CA THR A 96 -18.29 -7.88 2.69
C THR A 96 -18.90 -6.92 3.70
N LYS A 97 -20.18 -7.08 4.02
CA LYS A 97 -20.88 -6.27 5.03
C LYS A 97 -20.70 -4.75 4.82
N GLY A 98 -20.89 -4.27 3.58
CA GLY A 98 -20.86 -2.84 3.25
C GLY A 98 -19.47 -2.23 3.04
N SER A 99 -18.39 -3.01 3.00
CA SER A 99 -17.04 -2.49 2.74
C SER A 99 -16.11 -3.55 2.14
N TYR A 100 -15.09 -3.09 1.43
CA TYR A 100 -13.96 -3.90 0.99
C TYR A 100 -13.08 -4.28 2.18
N LYS A 101 -12.75 -5.56 2.28
CA LYS A 101 -11.84 -6.09 3.30
C LYS A 101 -10.81 -7.01 2.65
N TYR A 102 -9.59 -6.95 3.17
CA TYR A 102 -8.55 -7.92 2.84
C TYR A 102 -8.97 -9.33 3.27
N GLN A 103 -8.76 -10.30 2.39
CA GLN A 103 -8.90 -11.72 2.69
C GLN A 103 -7.51 -12.35 2.62
N LYS A 104 -7.04 -12.86 3.76
CA LYS A 104 -5.83 -13.69 3.80
C LYS A 104 -6.17 -15.02 3.12
N GLN A 105 -5.40 -15.41 2.11
CA GLN A 105 -5.47 -16.77 1.55
C GLN A 105 -5.06 -17.80 2.59
#